data_AF-A0A6C0NTE1-F1
#
_entry.id   AF-A0A6C0NTE1-F1
#
_cell.length_a   1.000
_cell.length_b   1.000
_cell.length_c   1.000
_cell.angle_alpha   90.00
_cell.angle_beta   90.00
_cell.angle_gamma   90.00
#
_symmetry.space_group_name_H-M   'P 1'
#
loop_
_entity.id
_entity.type
_entity.pdbx_description
1 polymer ?
#
loop_
_entity_poly.entity_id
_entity_poly.type
_entity_poly.pdbx_seq_one_letter_code
_entity_poly.pdbx_strand_id
1 'polypeptide(L)'
;MRKYALTVPNTSHEIKKIMIYETADNGVYLFVYQTQKDEPSHNDFWFDHVEDAENFSEAYFRTSENGWVQIDDPVEGCQHDLIRPIRRIDNTYEILEKSVWKKIEL
;
A
#
# COMPACT_ATOMS: atom_id res chain seq x y z
N MET A 1 -0.20 -2.84 11.46
CA MET A 1 -1.55 -2.42 10.99
C MET A 1 -1.47 -2.04 9.52
N ARG A 2 -2.50 -2.34 8.70
CA ARG A 2 -2.58 -1.87 7.30
C ARG A 2 -3.93 -1.24 6.96
N LYS A 3 -3.89 -0.11 6.26
CA LYS A 3 -5.09 0.56 5.75
C LYS A 3 -4.77 1.31 4.47
N TYR A 4 -5.74 1.45 3.58
CA TYR A 4 -5.61 2.27 2.38
C TYR A 4 -6.74 3.27 2.26
N ALA A 5 -6.49 4.35 1.53
CA ALA A 5 -7.49 5.36 1.20
C ALA A 5 -7.37 5.75 -0.27
N LEU A 6 -8.51 6.17 -0.84
CA LEU A 6 -8.52 6.85 -2.13
C LEU A 6 -8.26 8.33 -1.93
N THR A 7 -7.55 8.93 -2.87
CA THR A 7 -7.23 10.36 -2.86
C THR A 7 -8.23 11.12 -3.71
N VAL A 8 -8.41 12.40 -3.39
CA VAL A 8 -9.18 13.32 -4.23
C VAL A 8 -8.31 13.77 -5.41
N PRO A 9 -8.87 13.92 -6.63
CA PRO A 9 -8.12 14.45 -7.77
C PRO A 9 -7.40 15.76 -7.44
N ASN A 10 -6.11 15.83 -7.78
CA ASN A 10 -5.24 16.98 -7.54
C ASN A 10 -4.54 17.34 -8.86
N THR A 11 -4.38 18.64 -9.13
CA THR A 11 -3.65 19.11 -10.32
C THR A 11 -2.14 18.98 -10.21
N SER A 12 -1.61 18.81 -8.98
CA SER A 12 -0.17 18.76 -8.73
C SER A 12 0.42 17.34 -8.77
N HIS A 13 -0.41 16.30 -8.72
CA HIS A 13 0.03 14.91 -8.77
C HIS A 13 -1.08 13.96 -9.25
N GLU A 14 -0.69 12.80 -9.78
CA GLU A 14 -1.63 11.76 -10.25
C GLU A 14 -1.81 10.59 -9.27
N ILE A 15 -1.52 10.79 -7.98
CA ILE A 15 -1.76 9.78 -6.95
C ILE A 15 -3.28 9.58 -6.78
N LYS A 16 -3.74 8.33 -6.88
CA LYS A 16 -5.16 7.92 -6.82
C LYS A 16 -5.53 7.11 -5.58
N LYS A 17 -4.53 6.48 -4.96
CA LYS A 17 -4.64 5.62 -3.79
C LYS A 17 -3.35 5.76 -2.98
N ILE A 18 -3.47 5.60 -1.67
CA ILE A 18 -2.34 5.49 -0.75
C ILE A 18 -2.60 4.36 0.24
N MET A 19 -1.55 3.76 0.80
CA MET A 19 -1.64 2.71 1.81
C MET A 19 -0.64 2.96 2.93
N ILE A 20 -1.12 2.93 4.17
CA ILE A 20 -0.29 2.95 5.36
C ILE A 20 -0.07 1.51 5.82
N TYR A 21 1.19 1.18 6.10
CA TYR A 21 1.60 -0.05 6.76
C TYR A 21 2.50 0.28 7.95
N GLU A 22 1.99 0.03 9.14
CA GLU A 22 2.75 0.08 10.39
C GLU A 22 3.44 -1.27 10.62
N THR A 23 4.77 -1.23 10.65
CA THR A 23 5.66 -2.39 10.81
C THR A 23 5.74 -2.85 12.26
N ALA A 24 6.16 -4.10 12.48
CA ALA A 24 6.35 -4.65 13.82
C ALA A 24 7.53 -4.03 14.59
N ASP A 25 8.51 -3.46 13.88
CA ASP A 25 9.79 -2.98 14.44
C ASP A 25 9.83 -1.47 14.67
N ASN A 26 8.66 -0.84 14.88
CA ASN A 26 8.46 0.61 15.03
C ASN A 26 8.87 1.40 13.78
N GLY A 27 7.90 1.58 12.89
CA GLY A 27 8.02 2.42 11.71
C GLY A 27 6.83 2.25 10.80
N VAL A 28 6.59 3.23 9.94
CA VAL A 28 5.39 3.31 9.11
C VAL A 28 5.75 3.62 7.67
N TYR A 29 5.39 2.72 6.77
CA TYR A 29 5.41 2.98 5.35
C TYR A 29 4.12 3.66 4.90
N LEU A 30 4.25 4.66 4.04
CA LEU A 30 3.17 5.22 3.24
C LEU A 30 3.46 4.94 1.77
N PHE A 31 2.78 3.94 1.22
CA PHE A 31 2.84 3.61 -0.20
C PHE A 31 1.91 4.51 -1.00
N VAL A 32 2.37 5.00 -2.16
CA VAL A 32 1.56 5.84 -3.05
C VAL A 32 1.38 5.19 -4.42
N TYR A 33 0.19 5.33 -5.01
CA TYR A 33 -0.19 4.62 -6.24
C TYR A 33 -0.81 5.58 -7.27
N GLN A 34 -0.39 5.45 -8.52
CA GLN A 34 -0.99 6.16 -9.68
C GLN A 34 -2.25 5.46 -10.23
N THR A 35 -2.63 4.34 -9.61
CA THR A 35 -3.74 3.47 -9.98
C THR A 35 -4.55 3.10 -8.74
N GLN A 36 -5.84 2.83 -8.92
CA GLN A 36 -6.68 2.27 -7.85
C GLN A 36 -6.61 0.74 -7.82
N LYS A 37 -6.03 0.11 -8.85
CA LYS A 37 -5.85 -1.33 -8.92
C LYS A 37 -4.86 -1.82 -7.87
N ASP A 38 -4.87 -3.12 -7.63
CA ASP A 38 -3.92 -3.80 -6.77
C ASP A 38 -2.63 -4.13 -7.54
N GLU A 39 -1.84 -3.10 -7.78
CA GLU A 39 -0.55 -3.11 -8.48
C GLU A 39 0.52 -2.54 -7.53
N PRO A 40 1.82 -2.83 -7.75
CA PRO A 40 2.89 -2.34 -6.89
C PRO A 40 2.85 -0.82 -6.70
N SER A 41 3.31 -0.38 -5.53
CA SER A 41 3.42 1.04 -5.24
C SER A 41 4.36 1.73 -6.24
N HIS A 42 4.00 2.97 -6.60
CA HIS A 42 4.84 3.79 -7.45
C HIS A 42 6.05 4.32 -6.69
N ASN A 43 5.84 4.66 -5.41
CA ASN A 43 6.86 5.15 -4.51
C ASN A 43 6.39 4.95 -3.06
N ASP A 44 7.28 5.17 -2.11
CA ASP A 44 7.00 5.13 -0.69
C ASP A 44 7.60 6.30 0.09
N PHE A 45 7.07 6.49 1.30
CA PHE A 45 7.62 7.36 2.33
C PHE A 45 7.72 6.58 3.64
N TRP A 46 8.63 7.01 4.51
CA TRP A 46 8.85 6.42 5.84
C TRP A 46 8.58 7.45 6.93
N PHE A 47 7.88 7.02 7.98
CA PHE A 47 7.57 7.81 9.17
C PHE A 47 7.79 6.96 10.43
N ASP A 48 7.97 7.62 11.57
CA ASP A 48 8.09 6.94 12.86
C ASP A 48 6.73 6.56 13.45
N HIS A 49 5.69 7.35 13.14
CA HIS A 49 4.35 7.20 13.71
C HIS A 49 3.24 7.22 12.64
N VAL A 50 2.16 6.49 12.91
CA VAL A 50 0.99 6.42 12.01
C VAL A 50 0.34 7.78 11.86
N GLU A 51 0.27 8.55 12.94
CA GLU A 51 -0.30 9.90 12.95
C GLU A 51 0.44 10.83 11.99
N ASP A 52 1.77 10.75 11.91
CA ASP A 52 2.57 11.56 10.98
C ASP A 52 2.27 11.19 9.52
N ALA A 53 2.15 9.89 9.23
CA ALA A 53 1.80 9.40 7.91
C ALA A 53 0.37 9.83 7.50
N GLU A 54 -0.59 9.82 8.43
CA GLU A 54 -1.95 10.29 8.20
C GLU A 54 -2.00 11.80 7.98
N ASN A 55 -1.31 12.58 8.82
CA ASN A 55 -1.23 14.03 8.69
C ASN A 55 -0.61 14.44 7.34
N PHE A 56 0.46 13.76 6.94
CA PHE A 56 1.07 13.97 5.62
C PHE A 56 0.10 13.58 4.49
N SER A 57 -0.60 12.46 4.64
CA SER A 57 -1.57 11.99 3.65
C SER A 57 -2.70 12.99 3.41
N GLU A 58 -3.25 13.55 4.48
CA GLU A 58 -4.31 14.54 4.40
C GLU A 58 -3.80 15.85 3.78
N ALA A 59 -2.65 16.35 4.25
CA ALA A 59 -2.09 17.61 3.81
C ALA A 59 -1.70 17.62 2.32
N TYR A 60 -1.10 16.53 1.83
CA TYR A 60 -0.54 16.46 0.48
C TYR A 60 -1.47 15.80 -0.53
N PHE A 61 -2.14 14.71 -0.14
CA PHE A 61 -2.93 13.89 -1.07
C PHE A 61 -4.44 14.10 -0.94
N ARG A 62 -4.91 14.82 0.08
CA ARG A 62 -6.33 15.07 0.36
C ARG A 62 -7.12 13.76 0.36
N THR A 63 -6.87 12.94 1.38
CA THR A 63 -7.70 11.76 1.63
C THR A 63 -9.10 12.18 2.01
N SER A 64 -10.13 11.41 1.65
CA SER A 64 -11.45 11.67 2.23
C SER A 64 -11.40 11.34 3.73
N GLU A 65 -11.81 12.26 4.61
CA GLU A 65 -11.72 12.15 6.09
C GLU A 65 -12.26 10.83 6.69
N ASN A 66 -13.11 10.08 5.99
CA ASN A 66 -13.63 8.77 6.41
C ASN A 66 -13.33 7.62 5.41
N GLY A 67 -12.31 7.80 4.56
CA GLY A 67 -12.02 6.92 3.42
C GLY A 67 -11.06 5.77 3.71
N TRP A 68 -10.57 5.65 4.93
CA TRP A 68 -9.64 4.59 5.28
C TRP A 68 -10.35 3.23 5.37
N VAL A 69 -9.89 2.29 4.56
CA VAL A 69 -10.31 0.90 4.58
C VAL A 69 -9.19 0.08 5.21
N GLN A 70 -9.47 -0.51 6.37
CA GLN A 70 -8.59 -1.47 7.02
C GLN A 70 -8.50 -2.74 6.18
N ILE A 71 -7.29 -3.28 6.05
CA ILE A 71 -7.00 -4.52 5.33
C ILE A 71 -6.10 -5.41 6.18
N ASP A 72 -6.21 -6.71 5.99
CA ASP A 72 -5.38 -7.68 6.71
C ASP A 72 -3.91 -7.60 6.26
N ASP A 73 -3.02 -8.04 7.13
CA ASP A 73 -1.63 -8.31 6.73
C ASP A 73 -1.60 -9.41 5.67
N PRO A 74 -0.68 -9.30 4.70
CA PRO A 74 -0.59 -10.31 3.66
C PRO A 74 0.01 -11.59 4.25
N VAL A 75 -0.06 -12.69 3.50
CA VAL A 75 0.61 -13.94 3.90
C VAL A 75 2.10 -13.68 4.10
N GLU A 76 2.71 -14.32 5.11
CA GLU A 76 4.13 -14.17 5.42
C GLU A 76 5.02 -14.29 4.17
N GLY A 77 5.96 -13.35 4.03
CA GLY A 77 6.85 -13.24 2.86
C GLY A 77 6.24 -12.57 1.63
N CYS A 78 4.97 -12.16 1.68
CA CYS A 78 4.36 -11.32 0.64
C CYS A 78 4.69 -9.84 0.81
N GLN A 79 4.53 -9.08 -0.26
CA GLN A 79 4.76 -7.64 -0.27
C GLN A 79 3.62 -6.91 0.45
N HIS A 80 3.97 -5.99 1.33
CA HIS A 80 3.00 -5.21 2.12
C HIS A 80 2.36 -4.06 1.35
N ASP A 81 2.88 -3.71 0.17
CA ASP A 81 2.30 -2.70 -0.72
C ASP A 81 1.22 -3.27 -1.66
N LEU A 82 0.95 -4.59 -1.59
CA LEU A 82 -0.08 -5.28 -2.35
C LEU A 82 -1.13 -5.89 -1.42
N ILE A 83 -2.40 -5.79 -1.79
CA ILE A 83 -3.52 -6.39 -1.04
C ILE A 83 -3.54 -7.90 -1.28
N ARG A 84 -3.35 -8.33 -2.53
CA ARG A 84 -3.27 -9.76 -2.86
C ARG A 84 -1.95 -10.36 -2.33
N PRO A 85 -1.96 -11.66 -1.97
CA PRO A 85 -0.79 -12.34 -1.44
C PRO A 85 0.22 -12.61 -2.56
N ILE A 86 1.00 -11.58 -2.88
CA ILE A 86 2.02 -11.60 -3.92
C ILE A 86 3.39 -11.51 -3.27
N ARG A 87 4.31 -12.37 -3.68
CA ARG A 87 5.70 -12.37 -3.23
C ARG A 87 6.64 -12.27 -4.41
N ARG A 88 7.83 -11.74 -4.15
CA ARG A 88 8.94 -11.74 -5.11
C ARG A 88 9.92 -12.86 -4.76
N ILE A 89 10.19 -13.74 -5.72
CA ILE A 89 11.25 -14.74 -5.64
C ILE A 89 12.23 -14.44 -6.76
N ASP A 90 13.45 -14.07 -6.39
CA ASP A 90 14.49 -13.60 -7.30
C ASP A 90 14.00 -12.44 -8.20
N ASN A 91 13.82 -12.72 -9.49
CA ASN A 91 13.33 -11.79 -10.49
C ASN A 91 11.93 -12.15 -11.00
N THR A 92 11.19 -12.95 -10.24
CA THR A 92 9.82 -13.38 -10.59
C THR A 92 8.83 -13.03 -9.48
N TYR A 93 7.59 -12.76 -9.88
CA TYR A 93 6.48 -12.57 -8.96
C TYR A 93 5.59 -13.81 -8.94
N GLU A 94 5.11 -14.17 -7.75
CA GLU A 94 4.14 -15.24 -7.57
C GLU A 94 2.96 -14.74 -6.76
N ILE A 95 1.75 -15.16 -7.14
CA ILE A 95 0.51 -14.95 -6.39
C ILE A 95 0.03 -16.28 -5.78
N LEU A 96 -0.45 -16.24 -4.54
CA LEU A 96 -1.08 -17.38 -3.90
C LEU A 96 -2.56 -17.46 -4.28
N GLU A 97 -2.95 -18.51 -4.99
CA GLU A 97 -4.34 -18.78 -5.35
C GLU A 97 -4.72 -20.22 -5.01
N LYS A 98 -5.80 -20.42 -4.26
CA LYS A 98 -6.28 -21.77 -3.87
C LYS A 98 -5.16 -22.64 -3.27
N SER A 99 -4.33 -22.03 -2.42
CA SER A 99 -3.18 -22.67 -1.76
C SER A 99 -2.05 -23.11 -2.70
N VAL A 100 -2.00 -22.59 -3.93
CA VAL A 100 -0.93 -22.87 -4.91
C VAL A 100 -0.31 -21.56 -5.39
N TRP A 101 1.02 -21.50 -5.40
CA TRP A 101 1.77 -20.37 -5.94
C TRP A 101 1.82 -20.43 -7.46
N LYS A 102 1.47 -19.31 -8.11
CA LYS A 102 1.49 -19.17 -9.57
C LYS A 102 2.32 -17.98 -9.97
N LYS A 103 3.18 -18.15 -10.97
CA LYS A 103 3.96 -17.06 -11.55
C LYS A 103 3.05 -16.06 -12.25
N ILE A 104 3.33 -14.79 -12.06
CA ILE A 104 2.61 -13.66 -12.68
C ILE A 104 3.60 -12.59 -13.16
N GLU A 105 3.10 -11.72 -14.03
CA GLU A 105 3.73 -10.46 -14.42
C GLU A 105 2.92 -9.30 -13.81
N LEU A 106 3.61 -8.27 -13.32
CA LEU A 106 3.03 -7.08 -12.69
C LEU A 106 3.26 -5.84 -13.57
#